data_AF-A0A9D8K199-F1
#
_entry.id   AF-A0A9D8K199-F1
#
_cell.length_a   1.000
_cell.length_b   1.000
_cell.length_c   1.000
_cell.angle_alpha   90.00
_cell.angle_beta   90.00
_cell.angle_gamma   90.00
#
_symmetry.space_group_name_H-M   'P 1'
#
loop_
_entity.id
_entity.type
_entity.pdbx_description
1 polymer ?
#
loop_
_entity_poly.entity_id
_entity_poly.type
_entity_poly.pdbx_seq_one_letter_code
_entity_poly.pdbx_strand_id
1 'polypeptide(L)' 'MIGGVDLFDSALPTRVARNGGLFTMKGRRNIRKAAYKVEKEAIEPGCDCYTCRNFSASYLHHLFRCEELLAYRLAT' A
#
# COMPACT_ATOMS: atom_id res chain seq x y z
N MET A 1 -26.04 13.93 2.50
CA MET A 1 -25.61 14.84 1.42
C MET A 1 -24.11 14.74 1.31
N ILE A 2 -23.61 14.39 0.12
CA ILE A 2 -22.20 14.56 -0.21
C ILE A 2 -22.04 16.06 -0.47
N GLY A 3 -21.22 16.76 0.33
CA GLY A 3 -20.98 18.19 0.12
C GLY A 3 -20.28 18.37 -1.22
N GLY A 4 -20.80 19.24 -2.09
CA GLY A 4 -20.24 19.52 -3.42
C GLY A 4 -18.85 20.16 -3.31
N VAL A 5 -17.84 19.33 -3.08
CA VAL A 5 -16.43 19.69 -2.96
C VAL A 5 -15.71 19.12 -4.16
N ASP A 6 -15.08 19.99 -4.95
CA ASP A 6 -14.41 19.63 -6.20
C ASP A 6 -12.91 19.38 -6.05
N LEU A 7 -12.30 19.79 -4.93
CA LEU A 7 -10.86 19.66 -4.68
C LEU A 7 -10.56 19.15 -3.27
N PHE A 8 -9.63 18.20 -3.19
CA PHE A 8 -9.06 17.70 -1.94
C PHE A 8 -7.54 17.65 -2.03
N ASP A 9 -6.85 18.16 -1.02
CA ASP A 9 -5.42 17.94 -0.82
C ASP A 9 -5.20 17.29 0.55
N SER A 10 -4.33 16.28 0.61
CA SER A 10 -4.02 15.58 1.85
C SER A 10 -2.68 14.85 1.79
N ALA A 11 -1.86 15.06 2.82
CA ALA A 11 -0.68 14.24 3.06
C ALA A 11 -1.02 12.86 3.69
N LEU A 12 -2.31 12.54 3.88
CA LEU A 12 -2.72 11.28 4.52
C LEU A 12 -2.22 10.03 3.77
N PRO A 13 -2.33 9.91 2.44
CA PRO A 13 -1.89 8.72 1.72
C PRO A 13 -0.40 8.42 1.96
N THR A 14 0.44 9.45 1.86
CA THR A 14 1.90 9.31 2.04
C THR A 14 2.28 9.02 3.49
N ARG A 15 1.63 9.66 4.48
CA ARG A 15 1.86 9.35 5.91
C ARG A 15 1.45 7.93 6.26
N VAL A 16 0.33 7.44 5.71
CA VAL A 16 -0.17 6.09 5.99
C VAL A 16 0.71 5.03 5.32
N ALA A 17 1.14 5.27 4.08
CA ALA A 17 2.08 4.42 3.34
C ALA A 17 3.40 4.21 4.08
N ARG A 18 4.02 5.28 4.59
CA ARG A 18 5.27 5.21 5.38
C ARG A 18 5.11 4.38 6.66
N ASN A 19 3.91 4.32 7.21
CA ASN A 19 3.57 3.49 8.36
C ASN A 19 3.11 2.08 7.98
N GLY A 20 3.29 1.65 6.72
CA GLY A 20 2.94 0.32 6.24
C GLY A 20 1.44 0.10 6.02
N GLY A 21 0.65 1.18 6.00
CA GLY A 21 -0.75 1.14 5.60
C GLY A 21 -0.88 1.39 4.11
N LEU A 22 -1.50 0.46 3.38
CA LEU A 22 -1.78 0.57 1.95
C LEU A 22 -3.28 0.69 1.75
N PHE A 23 -3.71 1.69 0.98
CA PHE A 23 -5.11 1.83 0.62
C PHE A 23 -5.44 0.89 -0.53
N THR A 24 -6.57 0.21 -0.41
CA THR A 24 -7.16 -0.65 -1.43
C THR A 24 -8.65 -0.34 -1.53
N MET A 25 -9.32 -0.79 -2.58
CA MET A 25 -10.77 -0.66 -2.74
C MET A 25 -11.56 -1.34 -1.62
N LYS A 26 -10.97 -2.37 -0.98
CA LYS A 26 -11.55 -3.05 0.20
C LYS A 26 -11.22 -2.34 1.53
N GLY A 27 -10.60 -1.17 1.47
CA GLY A 27 -10.16 -0.40 2.64
C GLY A 27 -8.66 -0.50 2.89
N ARG A 28 -8.25 -0.06 4.09
CA ARG A 28 -6.83 0.00 4.46
C ARG A 28 -6.29 -1.37 4.86
N ARG A 29 -5.21 -1.81 4.22
CA ARG A 29 -4.45 -3.02 4.56
C ARG A 29 -3.15 -2.63 5.26
N ASN A 30 -2.76 -3.36 6.32
CA ASN A 30 -1.47 -3.16 6.98
C ASN A 30 -0.49 -4.25 6.51
N ILE A 31 0.47 -3.87 5.67
CA ILE A 31 1.40 -4.81 5.03
C ILE A 31 2.34 -5.48 6.03
N ARG A 32 2.51 -4.91 7.23
CA ARG A 32 3.33 -5.51 8.30
C ARG A 32 2.69 -6.73 8.98
N LYS A 33 1.41 -7.02 8.69
CA LYS A 33 0.73 -8.21 9.24
C LYS A 33 1.38 -9.50 8.73
N ALA A 34 1.50 -10.49 9.61
CA ALA A 34 2.11 -11.79 9.30
C ALA A 34 1.42 -12.55 8.15
N ALA A 35 0.13 -12.29 7.92
CA ALA A 35 -0.63 -12.88 6.81
C ALA A 35 0.01 -12.62 5.44
N TYR A 36 0.71 -11.50 5.26
CA TYR A 36 1.36 -11.17 3.98
C TYR A 36 2.71 -11.86 3.79
N LYS A 37 3.27 -12.54 4.79
CA LYS A 37 4.61 -13.16 4.71
C LYS A 37 4.73 -14.17 3.55
N VAL A 38 3.64 -14.84 3.19
CA VAL A 38 3.60 -15.88 2.15
C VAL A 38 2.67 -15.53 0.99
N GLU A 39 2.09 -14.33 0.99
CA GLU A 39 1.16 -13.89 -0.05
C GLU A 39 1.92 -13.59 -1.34
N LYS A 40 1.76 -14.44 -2.36
CA LYS A 40 2.46 -14.31 -3.64
C LYS A 40 1.75 -13.37 -4.60
N GLU A 41 0.47 -13.11 -4.36
CA GLU A 41 -0.31 -12.17 -5.15
C GLU A 41 0.06 -10.72 -4.85
N ALA A 42 -0.32 -9.82 -5.74
CA ALA A 42 -0.26 -8.38 -5.51
C ALA A 42 -1.09 -7.97 -4.29
N ILE A 43 -0.78 -6.82 -3.68
CA ILE A 43 -1.55 -6.29 -2.55
C ILE A 43 -3.02 -6.05 -2.92
N GLU A 44 -3.27 -5.63 -4.15
CA GLU A 44 -4.59 -5.44 -4.73
C GLU A 44 -4.63 -5.99 -6.16
N PRO A 45 -5.30 -7.15 -6.36
CA PRO A 45 -5.55 -7.68 -7.69
C PRO A 45 -6.36 -6.71 -8.55
N GLY A 46 -5.90 -6.44 -9.77
CA GLY A 46 -6.55 -5.52 -10.70
C GLY A 46 -6.13 -4.05 -10.60
N CYS A 47 -5.24 -3.69 -9.64
CA CYS A 47 -4.62 -2.38 -9.62
C CYS A 47 -3.55 -2.26 -10.72
N ASP A 48 -3.57 -1.16 -11.45
CA ASP A 48 -2.69 -0.88 -12.60
C ASP A 48 -1.41 -0.11 -12.23
N CYS A 49 -1.18 0.14 -10.94
CA CYS A 49 0.03 0.84 -10.48
C CYS A 49 1.30 -0.02 -10.70
N TYR A 50 2.46 0.63 -10.71
CA TYR A 50 3.74 -0.06 -10.89
C TYR A 50 3.96 -1.13 -9.82
N THR A 51 3.63 -0.85 -8.56
CA THR A 51 3.85 -1.77 -7.45
C THR A 51 3.03 -3.06 -7.60
N CYS A 52 1.72 -2.96 -7.84
CA CYS A 52 0.82 -4.11 -7.94
C CYS A 52 1.09 -4.97 -9.18
N ARG A 53 1.65 -4.40 -10.26
CA ARG A 53 1.99 -5.16 -11.47
C ARG A 53 3.31 -5.93 -11.39
N ASN A 54 4.24 -5.50 -10.54
CA ASN A 54 5.62 -6.02 -10.54
C ASN A 54 6.02 -6.75 -9.25
N PHE A 55 5.31 -6.51 -8.13
CA PHE A 55 5.72 -7.02 -6.83
C PHE A 55 4.57 -7.71 -6.09
N SER A 56 4.91 -8.80 -5.38
CA SER A 56 3.99 -9.49 -4.49
C SER A 56 3.82 -8.73 -3.17
N ALA A 57 2.71 -8.99 -2.48
CA ALA A 57 2.50 -8.50 -1.12
C ALA A 57 3.53 -9.06 -0.12
N SER A 58 4.00 -10.29 -0.32
CA SER A 58 5.10 -10.87 0.46
C SER A 58 6.42 -10.14 0.29
N TYR A 59 6.74 -9.69 -0.92
CA TYR A 59 7.94 -8.91 -1.16
C TYR A 59 7.86 -7.54 -0.47
N LEU A 60 6.72 -6.86 -0.59
CA LEU A 60 6.49 -5.61 0.14
C LEU A 60 6.56 -5.81 1.66
N HIS A 61 5.94 -6.87 2.19
CA HIS A 61 6.03 -7.22 3.61
C HIS A 61 7.49 -7.38 4.06
N HIS A 62 8.29 -8.09 3.27
CA HIS A 62 9.71 -8.28 3.53
C HIS A 62 10.47 -6.94 3.56
N LEU A 63 10.30 -6.08 2.54
CA LEU A 63 10.95 -4.76 2.50
C LEU A 63 10.59 -3.89 3.70
N PHE A 64 9.31 -3.87 4.09
CA PHE A 64 8.86 -3.14 5.29
C PHE A 64 9.38 -3.71 6.60
N ARG A 65 9.70 -5.01 6.65
CA ARG A 65 10.31 -5.67 7.79
C ARG A 65 11.82 -5.44 7.89
N CYS A 66 12.48 -5.27 6.74
CA CYS A 66 13.90 -4.94 6.65
C CYS A 66 14.17 -3.43 6.74
N GLU A 67 13.11 -2.61 6.85
CA GLU A 67 13.20 -1.14 6.88
C GLU A 67 13.90 -0.53 5.65
N GLU A 68 13.78 -1.22 4.51
CA GLU A 68 14.38 -0.81 3.25
C GLU A 68 13.74 0.45 2.68
N LEU A 69 14.54 1.37 2.15
CA LEU A 69 14.04 2.62 1.56
C LEU A 69 13.12 2.37 0.37
N LEU A 70 13.36 1.28 -0.37
CA LEU A 70 12.51 0.86 -1.50
C LEU A 70 11.06 0.59 -1.06
N ALA A 71 10.85 0.13 0.18
CA ALA A 71 9.51 -0.12 0.72
C ALA A 71 8.65 1.16 0.66
N TYR A 72 9.24 2.29 1.05
CA TYR A 72 8.55 3.57 1.08
C TYR A 72 8.26 4.11 -0.30
N ARG A 73 9.17 3.89 -1.26
CA ARG A 73 8.99 4.32 -2.65
C ARG A 73 7.89 3.52 -3.36
N LEU A 74 7.76 2.23 -3.06
CA LEU A 74 6.74 1.37 -3.67
C LEU A 74 5.35 1.54 -3.02
N ALA A 75 5.30 2.01 -1.78
CA ALA A 75 4.05 2.18 -1.02
C ALA A 75 3.36 3.53 -1.25
N THR A 76 4.08 4.54 -1.77
CA THR A 76 3.58 5.88 -2.11
C THR A 76 3.17 5.95 -3.56
#